data_AF-A0A6I3ZJQ6-F1
#
_entry.id   AF-A0A6I3ZJQ6-F1
#
_cell.length_a   1.000
_cell.length_b   1.000
_cell.length_c   1.000
_cell.angle_alpha   90.00
_cell.angle_beta   90.00
_cell.angle_gamma   90.00
#
_symmetry.space_group_name_H-M   'P 1'
#
loop_
_entity.id
_entity.type
_entity.pdbx_description
1 polymer ?
#
loop_
_entity_poly.entity_id
_entity_poly.type
_entity_poly.pdbx_seq_one_letter_code
_entity_poly.pdbx_strand_id
1 'polypeptide(L)' 'MTASAKDDVIEAAAVTEGDLIEDPAGGRWLTVQEIQVISAKGDGIFSFYGAGPDDRITVTGAEKMRRRKRRN' A
#
# COMPACT_ATOMS: atom_id res chain seq x y z
N MET A 1 10.16 9.00 -24.65
CA MET A 1 8.71 8.93 -24.35
C MET A 1 8.54 8.04 -23.14
N THR A 2 8.12 8.63 -22.03
CA THR A 2 8.08 8.05 -20.68
C THR A 2 7.05 6.92 -20.63
N ALA A 3 7.47 5.71 -20.23
CA ALA A 3 6.58 4.58 -20.07
C ALA A 3 5.62 4.83 -18.90
N SER A 4 4.31 4.81 -19.18
CA SER A 4 3.27 4.88 -18.15
C SER A 4 3.40 3.66 -17.24
N ALA A 5 3.74 3.87 -15.97
CA ALA A 5 3.62 2.82 -14.98
C ALA A 5 2.12 2.45 -14.90
N LYS A 6 1.81 1.15 -14.99
CA LYS A 6 0.43 0.67 -14.84
C LYS A 6 0.09 0.63 -13.36
N ASP A 7 -0.99 1.31 -13.01
CA ASP A 7 -1.54 1.29 -11.66
C ASP A 7 -2.57 0.14 -11.61
N ASP A 8 -2.36 -0.81 -10.71
CA ASP A 8 -3.24 -1.95 -10.45
C ASP A 8 -4.10 -1.66 -9.22
N VAL A 9 -5.35 -2.14 -9.21
CA VAL A 9 -6.21 -2.11 -8.01
C VAL A 9 -6.07 -3.44 -7.28
N ILE A 10 -5.62 -3.41 -6.04
CA ILE A 10 -5.35 -4.58 -5.20
C ILE A 10 -6.00 -4.46 -3.82
N GLU A 11 -6.15 -5.58 -3.13
CA GLU A 11 -6.52 -5.62 -1.70
C GLU A 11 -5.28 -5.39 -0.83
N ALA A 12 -5.47 -4.92 0.41
CA ALA A 12 -4.37 -4.66 1.33
C ALA A 12 -3.52 -5.92 1.60
N ALA A 13 -4.16 -7.09 1.65
CA ALA A 13 -3.47 -8.36 1.87
C ALA A 13 -2.52 -8.77 0.71
N ALA A 14 -2.65 -8.15 -0.48
CA ALA A 14 -1.82 -8.43 -1.64
C ALA A 14 -0.63 -7.46 -1.78
N VAL A 15 -0.48 -6.51 -0.86
CA VAL A 15 0.64 -5.58 -0.79
C VAL A 15 1.88 -6.30 -0.25
N THR A 16 3.02 -6.07 -0.87
CA THR A 16 4.31 -6.59 -0.42
C THR A 16 5.31 -5.46 -0.19
N GLU A 17 6.35 -5.71 0.61
CA GLU A 17 7.46 -4.77 0.77
C GLU A 17 8.08 -4.41 -0.59
N GLY A 18 8.42 -3.15 -0.77
CA GLY A 18 8.87 -2.55 -2.03
C GLY A 18 7.76 -2.04 -2.94
N ASP A 19 6.49 -2.38 -2.68
CA ASP A 19 5.37 -1.86 -3.47
C ASP A 19 5.20 -0.35 -3.25
N LEU A 20 4.82 0.36 -4.32
CA LEU A 20 4.42 1.76 -4.25
C LEU A 20 2.89 1.82 -4.24
N ILE A 21 2.28 2.14 -3.11
CA ILE A 21 0.82 2.17 -2.92
C ILE A 21 0.29 3.59 -2.71
N GLU A 22 -0.93 3.86 -3.14
CA GLU A 22 -1.61 5.13 -2.88
C GLU A 22 -2.30 5.10 -1.51
N ASP A 23 -2.16 6.19 -0.76
CA ASP A 23 -2.91 6.48 0.47
C ASP A 23 -4.32 6.98 0.09
N PRO A 24 -5.37 6.18 0.34
CA PRO A 24 -6.73 6.56 -0.03
C PRO A 24 -7.24 7.77 0.78
N ALA A 25 -6.68 8.04 1.97
CA ALA A 25 -7.06 9.18 2.80
C ALA A 25 -6.26 10.45 2.47
N GLY A 26 -4.99 10.28 2.07
CA GLY A 26 -4.04 11.38 1.88
C GLY A 26 -3.72 11.75 0.43
N GLY A 27 -4.11 10.93 -0.56
CA GLY A 27 -3.75 11.13 -1.97
C GLY A 27 -2.24 11.12 -2.25
N ARG A 28 -1.45 10.56 -1.33
CA ARG A 28 0.01 10.44 -1.40
C ARG A 28 0.41 9.02 -1.80
N TRP A 29 1.61 8.85 -2.34
CA TRP A 29 2.16 7.53 -2.66
C TRP A 29 3.22 7.14 -1.63
N LEU A 30 3.10 5.93 -1.09
CA LEU A 30 3.97 5.33 -0.09
C LEU A 30 4.75 4.18 -0.70
N THR A 31 6.08 4.18 -0.56
CA THR A 31 6.86 2.96 -0.84
C THR A 31 6.89 2.12 0.43
N VAL A 32 6.28 0.94 0.40
CA VAL A 32 6.18 0.05 1.55
C VAL A 32 7.56 -0.50 1.89
N GLN A 33 8.00 -0.32 3.12
CA GLN A 33 9.23 -0.90 3.66
C GLN A 33 8.94 -1.95 4.73
N GLU A 34 7.85 -1.80 5.47
CA GLU A 34 7.42 -2.74 6.49
C GLU A 34 5.89 -2.87 6.47
N ILE A 35 5.40 -4.06 6.79
CA ILE A 35 3.97 -4.38 6.87
C ILE A 35 3.65 -4.96 8.25
N GLN A 36 2.66 -4.39 8.93
CA GLN A 36 2.14 -4.93 10.18
C GLN A 36 0.64 -5.23 10.07
N VAL A 37 0.25 -6.42 10.52
CA VAL A 37 -1.15 -6.83 10.64
C VAL A 37 -1.60 -6.59 12.08
N ILE A 38 -2.45 -5.58 12.28
CA ILE A 38 -2.95 -5.17 13.60
C ILE A 38 -4.04 -6.13 14.09
N SER A 39 -4.87 -6.62 13.17
CA SER A 39 -5.91 -7.61 13.46
C SER A 39 -6.05 -8.54 12.27
N ALA A 40 -6.11 -9.84 12.52
CA ALA A 40 -6.40 -10.86 11.51
C ALA A 40 -7.87 -11.33 11.55
N LYS A 41 -8.72 -10.72 12.38
CA LYS A 41 -10.14 -11.06 12.48
C LYS A 41 -10.97 -10.22 11.50
N GLY A 42 -12.00 -10.83 10.91
CA GLY A 42 -12.82 -10.18 9.89
C GLY A 42 -12.00 -9.89 8.63
N ASP A 43 -12.18 -8.72 8.05
CA ASP A 43 -11.40 -8.29 6.87
C ASP A 43 -9.95 -7.94 7.20
N GLY A 44 -9.58 -7.92 8.48
CA GLY A 44 -8.24 -7.59 8.95
C GLY A 44 -7.90 -6.09 8.88
N ILE A 45 -6.87 -5.68 9.63
CA ILE A 45 -6.36 -4.32 9.65
C ILE A 45 -4.87 -4.36 9.37
N PHE A 46 -4.44 -3.63 8.34
CA PHE A 46 -3.07 -3.58 7.85
C PHE A 46 -2.50 -2.18 8.03
N SER A 47 -1.28 -2.10 8.52
CA SER A 47 -0.48 -0.88 8.55
C SER A 47 0.75 -1.06 7.68
N PHE A 48 0.91 -0.18 6.70
CA PHE A 48 2.06 -0.11 5.82
C PHE A 48 2.92 1.07 6.23
N TYR A 49 4.22 0.85 6.38
CA TYR A 49 5.19 1.86 6.77
C TYR A 49 6.17 2.14 5.64
N GLY A 50 6.48 3.41 5.44
CA GLY A 50 7.46 3.89 4.47
C GLY A 50 8.80 4.27 5.12
N ALA A 51 9.48 5.25 4.55
CA ALA A 51 10.84 5.61 4.96
C ALA A 51 10.89 6.48 6.23
N GLY A 52 9.80 7.19 6.51
CA GLY A 52 9.71 8.14 7.62
C GLY A 52 8.91 7.58 8.80
N PRO A 53 9.14 8.07 10.03
CA PRO A 53 8.41 7.64 11.22
C PRO A 53 6.91 7.92 11.16
N ASP A 54 6.50 8.98 10.43
CA ASP A 54 5.11 9.35 10.20
C ASP A 54 4.57 8.86 8.85
N ASP A 55 5.38 8.11 8.10
CA ASP A 55 5.03 7.62 6.77
C ASP A 55 4.29 6.29 6.90
N ARG A 56 3.02 6.37 7.28
CA ARG A 56 2.16 5.22 7.54
C ARG A 56 0.81 5.34 6.84
N ILE A 57 0.35 4.24 6.27
CA ILE A 57 -1.02 4.05 5.80
C ILE A 57 -1.65 2.90 6.59
N THR A 58 -2.84 3.12 7.15
CA THR A 58 -3.61 2.07 7.84
C THR A 58 -4.94 1.89 7.14
N VAL A 59 -5.25 0.66 6.74
CA VAL A 59 -6.46 0.31 6.00
C VAL A 59 -7.07 -0.99 6.52
N THR A 60 -8.34 -1.19 6.19
CA THR A 60 -8.99 -2.49 6.35
C THR A 60 -8.65 -3.41 5.18
N GLY A 61 -8.61 -4.74 5.37
CA GLY A 61 -8.20 -5.64 4.28
C GLY A 61 -9.18 -5.71 3.11
N ALA A 62 -10.45 -5.38 3.33
CA ALA A 62 -11.46 -5.24 2.26
C ALA A 62 -11.29 -3.95 1.43
N GLU A 63 -10.45 -3.02 1.87
CA GLU A 63 -10.24 -1.74 1.21
C GLU A 63 -9.36 -1.92 -0.03
N LYS A 64 -9.84 -1.37 -1.16
CA LYS A 64 -9.12 -1.42 -2.42
C LYS A 64 -8.10 -0.29 -2.48
N MET A 65 -6.86 -0.65 -2.76
CA MET A 65 -5.74 0.28 -2.88
C MET A 65 -5.20 0.27 -4.31
N ARG A 66 -4.65 1.40 -4.74
CA ARG A 66 -3.88 1.44 -5.99
C ARG A 66 -2.43 1.12 -5.70
N ARG A 67 -1.86 0.23 -6.51
CA ARG A 67 -0.44 -0.08 -6.51
C ARG A 67 0.17 0.27 -7.85
N ARG A 68 1.29 0.96 -7.82
CA ARG A 68 2.14 1.20 -8.98
C ARG A 68 3.30 0.20 -8.97
N LYS A 69 3.33 -0.70 -9.94
CA LYS A 69 4.52 -1.54 -10.14
C LYS A 69 5.63 -0.69 -10.75
N ARG A 70 6.79 -0.61 -10.08
CA ARG A 70 8.01 -0.15 -10.73
C ARG A 70 8.44 -1.25 -11.70
N ARG A 71 8.51 -0.94 -13.00
CA ARG A 71 9.04 -1.88 -13.99
C ARG A 71 10.55 -1.91 -13.81
N ASN A 72 11.05 -3.01 -13.26
CA ASN A 72 12.48 -3.34 -13.27
C ASN A 72 12.93 -3.62 -14.71
#